data_AF-A0A920SQW4-F1
#
_entry.id   AF-A0A920SQW4-F1
#
_cell.length_a   1.000
_cell.length_b   1.000
_cell.length_c   1.000
_cell.angle_alpha   90.00
_cell.angle_beta   90.00
_cell.angle_gamma   90.00
#
_symmetry.space_group_name_H-M   'P 1'
#
loop_
_entity.id
_entity.type
_entity.pdbx_description
1 polymer ?
#
loop_
_entity_poly.entity_id
_entity_poly.type
_entity_poly.pdbx_seq_one_letter_code
_entity_poly.pdbx_strand_id
1 'polypeptide(L)'
;MRPLFQPNEGTLSLYQMPKRLLSTGLKLDHGQFGGGSDGNFTGALGVPTLDGFGGAWPRIATKDEHLFVSSLVPRTGFLPESLRLCRSSPIVKIEELADPSGPRGRW
;
A
#
# COMPACT_ATOMS: atom_id res chain seq x y z
N MET A 1 -9.11 -16.93 7.86
CA MET A 1 -9.81 -15.62 7.88
C MET A 1 -8.76 -14.54 8.08
N ARG A 2 -8.83 -13.39 7.39
CA ARG A 2 -7.94 -12.25 7.65
C ARG A 2 -8.36 -11.54 8.95
N PRO A 3 -7.43 -11.15 9.84
CA PRO A 3 -7.76 -10.53 11.11
C PRO A 3 -8.27 -9.09 10.92
N LEU A 4 -8.96 -8.56 11.93
CA LEU A 4 -9.34 -7.15 11.95
C LEU A 4 -8.06 -6.30 12.08
N PHE A 5 -7.93 -5.30 11.21
CA PHE A 5 -6.89 -4.28 11.31
C PHE A 5 -7.53 -2.98 11.80
N GLN A 6 -7.09 -2.51 12.96
CA GLN A 6 -7.38 -1.15 13.44
C GLN A 6 -6.12 -0.29 13.35
N PRO A 7 -6.23 0.95 12.85
CA PRO A 7 -5.09 1.85 12.78
C PRO A 7 -4.61 2.21 14.19
N ASN A 8 -3.30 2.10 14.42
CA ASN A 8 -2.62 2.61 15.61
C ASN A 8 -1.91 3.94 15.32
N GLU A 9 -1.28 4.54 16.33
CA GLU A 9 -0.57 5.82 16.19
C GLU A 9 0.51 5.79 15.09
N GLY A 10 1.27 4.69 14.99
CA GLY A 10 2.26 4.50 13.93
C GLY A 10 1.63 4.44 12.53
N THR A 11 0.49 3.76 12.40
CA THR A 11 -0.29 3.72 11.15
C THR A 11 -0.79 5.10 10.76
N LEU A 12 -1.32 5.87 11.72
CA LEU A 12 -1.78 7.23 11.48
C LEU A 12 -0.62 8.17 11.13
N SER A 13 0.53 8.01 11.78
CA SER A 13 1.76 8.74 11.45
C SER A 13 2.22 8.44 10.03
N LEU A 14 2.23 7.16 9.65
CA LEU A 14 2.49 6.75 8.28
C LEU A 14 1.48 7.38 7.33
N TYR A 15 0.18 7.41 7.63
CA TYR A 15 -0.85 7.97 6.74
C TYR A 15 -0.69 9.47 6.47
N GLN A 16 -0.10 10.22 7.42
CA GLN A 16 0.19 11.64 7.24
C GLN A 16 1.42 11.91 6.35
N MET A 17 2.36 10.96 6.24
CA MET A 17 3.56 11.12 5.40
C MET A 17 3.23 11.23 3.89
N PRO A 18 2.39 10.34 3.30
CA PRO A 18 1.83 10.43 1.95
C PRO A 18 1.20 11.78 1.65
N LYS A 19 0.45 12.36 2.60
CA LYS A 19 -0.26 13.62 2.38
C LYS A 19 0.68 14.78 2.10
N ARG A 20 1.92 14.72 2.60
CA ARG A 20 2.98 15.70 2.29
C ARG A 20 3.57 15.52 0.89
N LEU A 21 3.36 14.35 0.27
CA LEU A 21 3.88 13.97 -1.04
C LEU A 21 2.85 14.11 -2.17
N LEU A 22 1.60 14.49 -1.87
CA LEU A 22 0.51 14.61 -2.84
C LEU A 22 0.64 15.90 -3.67
N SER A 23 1.61 15.94 -4.59
CA SER A 23 1.58 16.80 -5.78
C SER A 23 0.74 16.20 -6.91
N THR A 24 0.21 14.98 -6.73
CA THR A 24 -0.47 14.17 -7.76
C THR A 24 -1.98 14.43 -7.88
N GLY A 25 -2.56 15.27 -7.02
CA GLY A 25 -4.00 15.55 -6.99
C GLY A 25 -4.88 14.41 -6.45
N LEU A 26 -4.28 13.33 -5.92
CA LEU A 26 -5.03 12.22 -5.34
C LEU A 26 -5.54 12.56 -3.93
N LYS A 27 -6.84 12.46 -3.68
CA LYS A 27 -7.38 12.57 -2.32
C LYS A 27 -7.24 11.23 -1.60
N LEU A 28 -6.35 11.15 -0.61
CA LEU A 28 -6.22 9.98 0.25
C LEU A 28 -7.22 10.06 1.40
N ASP A 29 -8.10 9.08 1.49
CA ASP A 29 -9.00 8.87 2.62
C ASP A 29 -8.62 7.57 3.34
N HIS A 30 -9.04 7.41 4.60
CA HIS A 30 -8.83 6.18 5.36
C HIS A 30 -10.12 5.76 6.06
N GLY A 31 -10.28 4.45 6.26
CA GLY A 31 -11.48 3.90 6.88
C GLY A 31 -11.42 2.40 7.00
N GLN A 32 -12.45 1.81 7.59
CA GLN A 32 -12.66 0.38 7.57
C GLN A 32 -13.45 -0.01 6.32
N PHE A 33 -12.99 -1.05 5.64
CA PHE A 33 -13.61 -1.60 4.45
C PHE A 33 -13.92 -3.08 4.70
N GLY A 34 -15.01 -3.59 4.12
CA GLY A 34 -15.42 -4.99 4.30
C GLY A 34 -14.53 -6.03 3.60
N GLY A 35 -13.59 -5.59 2.77
CA GLY A 35 -12.58 -6.44 2.14
C GLY A 35 -11.37 -6.67 3.05
N GLY A 36 -10.44 -7.53 2.61
CA GLY A 36 -9.18 -7.76 3.32
C GLY A 36 -8.00 -7.94 2.38
N SER A 37 -6.83 -7.45 2.81
CA SER A 37 -5.55 -7.54 2.12
C SER A 37 -4.53 -8.26 3.00
N ASP A 38 -3.29 -8.40 2.53
CA ASP A 38 -2.22 -8.90 3.38
C ASP A 38 -1.80 -7.90 4.46
N GLY A 39 -2.14 -6.61 4.28
CA GLY A 39 -1.99 -5.57 5.29
C GLY A 39 -2.82 -5.82 6.55
N ASN A 40 -3.88 -6.64 6.48
CA ASN A 40 -4.62 -7.06 7.67
C ASN A 40 -3.72 -7.80 8.67
N PHE A 41 -2.81 -8.65 8.19
CA PHE A 41 -1.93 -9.42 9.07
C PHE A 41 -0.89 -8.54 9.74
N THR A 42 -0.18 -7.70 8.99
CA THR A 42 0.84 -6.81 9.56
C THR A 42 0.22 -5.77 10.48
N GLY A 43 -0.92 -5.20 10.09
CA GLY A 43 -1.67 -4.25 10.91
C GLY A 43 -2.18 -4.85 12.21
N ALA A 44 -2.72 -6.08 12.17
CA ALA A 44 -3.15 -6.80 13.38
C ALA A 44 -1.99 -7.15 14.33
N LEU A 45 -0.76 -7.28 13.81
CA LEU A 45 0.46 -7.46 14.61
C LEU A 45 0.97 -6.14 15.22
N GLY A 46 0.28 -5.02 14.99
CA GLY A 46 0.69 -3.70 15.46
C GLY A 46 1.80 -3.06 14.62
N VAL A 47 2.24 -3.71 13.53
CA VAL A 47 3.22 -3.13 12.61
C VAL A 47 2.55 -1.99 11.86
N PRO A 48 3.10 -0.75 11.90
CA PRO A 48 2.56 0.36 11.13
C PRO A 48 2.42 -0.02 9.66
N THR A 49 1.19 -0.04 9.17
CA THR A 49 0.85 -0.57 7.84
C THR A 49 0.01 0.44 7.08
N LEU A 50 0.41 0.75 5.85
CA LEU A 50 -0.46 1.42 4.90
C LEU A 50 -0.85 0.45 3.80
N ASP A 51 -2.12 0.44 3.44
CA ASP A 51 -2.71 -0.51 2.51
C ASP A 51 -3.77 0.18 1.63
N GLY A 52 -4.18 -0.45 0.53
CA GLY A 52 -5.22 0.06 -0.36
C GLY A 52 -4.71 0.98 -1.48
N PHE A 53 -3.41 0.94 -1.80
CA PHE A 53 -2.80 1.74 -2.87
C PHE A 53 -2.96 1.16 -4.28
N GLY A 54 -3.62 0.00 -4.41
CA GLY A 54 -3.98 -0.57 -5.71
C GLY A 54 -4.90 0.34 -6.53
N GLY A 55 -5.09 0.00 -7.80
CA GLY A 55 -6.01 0.71 -8.70
C GLY A 55 -7.45 0.76 -8.15
N ALA A 56 -8.24 1.73 -8.62
CA ALA A 56 -9.65 1.80 -8.30
C ALA A 56 -10.40 0.66 -9.01
N TRP A 57 -11.00 -0.22 -8.21
CA TRP A 57 -11.50 -1.52 -8.63
C TRP A 57 -12.93 -1.72 -8.13
N PRO A 58 -13.94 -1.26 -8.88
CA PRO A 58 -15.34 -1.52 -8.60
C PRO A 58 -15.73 -2.99 -8.84
N ARG A 59 -16.71 -3.48 -8.05
CA ARG A 59 -17.31 -4.82 -8.21
C ARG A 59 -16.28 -5.96 -8.17
N ILE A 60 -15.28 -5.84 -7.30
CA ILE A 60 -14.29 -6.89 -7.01
C ILE A 60 -15.00 -8.21 -6.68
N ALA A 61 -14.44 -9.32 -7.16
CA ALA A 61 -14.93 -10.68 -6.99
C ALA A 61 -16.31 -10.92 -7.61
N THR A 62 -16.62 -10.25 -8.73
CA THR A 62 -17.84 -10.47 -9.52
C THR A 62 -17.52 -10.70 -11.00
N LYS A 63 -18.51 -11.09 -11.81
CA LYS A 63 -18.33 -11.20 -13.27
C LYS A 63 -18.16 -9.85 -13.97
N ASP A 64 -18.59 -8.77 -13.31
CA ASP A 64 -18.53 -7.40 -13.84
C ASP A 64 -17.36 -6.60 -13.26
N GLU A 65 -16.40 -7.32 -12.68
CA GLU A 65 -15.14 -6.81 -12.16
C GLU A 65 -14.34 -6.10 -13.26
N HIS A 66 -13.90 -4.88 -12.96
CA HIS A 66 -13.09 -4.09 -13.88
C HIS A 66 -12.30 -3.04 -13.10
N LEU A 67 -11.33 -2.43 -13.78
CA LEU A 67 -10.45 -1.41 -13.22
C LEU A 67 -10.49 -0.13 -14.04
N PHE A 68 -10.37 1.00 -13.36
CA PHE A 68 -10.20 2.27 -14.04
C PHE A 68 -8.73 2.47 -14.41
N VAL A 69 -8.39 2.40 -15.70
CA VAL A 69 -7.00 2.60 -16.18
C VAL A 69 -6.49 3.98 -15.78
N SER A 70 -7.36 5.00 -15.82
CA SER A 70 -7.08 6.35 -15.36
C SER A 70 -6.68 6.44 -13.88
N SER A 71 -7.01 5.44 -13.07
CA SER A 71 -6.63 5.39 -11.66
C SER A 71 -5.22 4.87 -11.40
N LEU A 72 -4.59 4.21 -12.39
CA LEU A 72 -3.29 3.57 -12.20
C LEU A 72 -2.18 4.61 -11.99
N VAL A 73 -1.96 5.50 -12.96
CA VAL A 73 -0.85 6.47 -12.93
C VAL A 73 -0.85 7.35 -11.66
N PRO A 74 -1.99 7.95 -11.26
CA PRO A 74 -2.02 8.78 -10.06
C PRO A 74 -1.69 8.00 -8.77
N ARG A 75 -2.01 6.70 -8.73
CA ARG A 75 -1.80 5.83 -7.56
C ARG A 75 -0.41 5.18 -7.54
N THR A 76 0.16 4.84 -8.69
CA THR A 76 1.52 4.27 -8.77
C THR A 76 2.60 5.26 -8.37
N GLY A 77 2.34 6.57 -8.53
CA GLY A 77 3.27 7.62 -8.06
C GLY A 77 3.51 7.61 -6.55
N PHE A 78 2.65 6.95 -5.77
CA PHE A 78 2.78 6.85 -4.32
C PHE A 78 3.94 5.94 -3.88
N LEU A 79 4.18 4.83 -4.60
CA LEU A 79 5.19 3.84 -4.20
C LEU A 79 6.62 4.41 -4.23
N PRO A 80 7.08 5.09 -5.30
CA PRO A 80 8.40 5.72 -5.33
C PRO A 80 8.63 6.69 -4.17
N GLU A 81 7.64 7.52 -3.85
CA GLU A 81 7.76 8.51 -2.76
C GLU A 81 7.77 7.84 -1.38
N SER A 82 6.99 6.78 -1.19
CA SER A 82 7.05 5.95 0.03
C SER A 82 8.44 5.32 0.22
N LEU A 83 9.03 4.81 -0.87
CA LEU A 83 10.38 4.25 -0.83
C LEU A 83 11.43 5.32 -0.52
N ARG A 84 11.32 6.53 -1.10
CA ARG A 84 12.22 7.66 -0.77
C ARG A 84 12.17 8.00 0.72
N LEU A 85 10.98 8.08 1.30
CA LEU A 85 10.81 8.33 2.74
C LEU A 85 11.42 7.21 3.58
N CYS A 86 11.14 5.95 3.25
CA CYS A 86 11.72 4.81 3.95
C CYS A 86 13.25 4.81 3.89
N ARG A 87 13.87 5.15 2.75
CA ARG A 87 15.33 5.26 2.62
C ARG A 87 15.95 6.36 3.49
N SER A 88 15.19 7.41 3.77
CA SER A 88 15.63 8.49 4.68
C SER A 88 15.43 8.17 6.16
N SER A 89 14.73 7.07 6.48
CA SER A 89 14.44 6.68 7.84
C SER A 89 15.66 5.99 8.48
N PRO A 90 16.08 6.38 9.70
CA PRO A 90 17.14 5.68 10.41
C PRO A 90 16.71 4.28 10.91
N ILE A 91 15.43 3.92 10.78
CA ILE A 91 14.85 2.68 11.29
C ILE A 91 14.60 1.66 10.17
N VAL A 92 14.28 2.12 8.95
CA VAL A 92 13.96 1.22 7.83
C VAL A 92 15.20 0.97 6.99
N LYS A 93 15.75 -0.25 7.06
CA LYS A 93 16.79 -0.70 6.13
C LYS A 93 16.14 -1.27 4.87
N ILE A 94 16.36 -0.62 3.73
CA ILE A 94 15.98 -1.16 2.43
C ILE A 94 17.19 -1.86 1.84
N GLU A 95 17.11 -3.18 1.71
CA GLU A 95 18.10 -3.99 1.03
C GLU A 95 17.69 -4.20 -0.42
N GLU A 96 18.65 -4.15 -1.33
CA GLU A 96 18.42 -4.48 -2.73
C GLU A 96 18.44 -6.01 -2.85
N LEU A 97 17.45 -6.56 -3.57
CA LEU A 97 17.40 -8.01 -3.79
C LEU A 97 18.66 -8.42 -4.58
N ALA A 98 19.46 -9.33 -4.04
CA ALA A 98 20.60 -9.88 -4.74
C ALA A 98 20.16 -10.50 -6.08
N ASP A 99 20.85 -10.11 -7.16
CA ASP A 99 20.64 -10.48 -8.57
C ASP A 99 19.24 -11.06 -8.96
N PRO A 100 18.38 -10.27 -9.62
CA PRO A 100 17.08 -10.73 -10.11
C PRO A 100 17.15 -11.79 -11.22
N SER A 101 18.35 -12.20 -11.67
CA SER A 101 18.56 -13.29 -12.63
C SER A 101 18.46 -14.71 -12.05
N GLY A 102 18.26 -14.84 -10.73
CA GLY A 102 17.97 -16.11 -10.07
C GLY A 102 16.84 -16.90 -10.77
N PRO A 103 16.82 -18.24 -10.66
CA PRO A 103 15.95 -19.08 -11.47
C PRO A 103 14.51 -18.62 -11.32
N ARG A 104 13.93 -18.13 -12.44
CA ARG A 104 12.54 -17.68 -12.50
C ARG A 104 11.64 -18.83 -12.09
N GLY A 105 11.20 -18.80 -10.83
CA GLY A 105 10.19 -19.70 -10.32
C GLY A 105 8.98 -19.66 -11.24
N ARG A 106 8.48 -20.84 -11.58
CA ARG A 106 7.25 -21.00 -12.35
C ARG A 106 6.11 -20.59 -11.41
N TRP A 107 5.62 -19.36 -11.57
CA TRP A 107 4.42 -18.88 -10.89
C TRP A 107 3.19 -19.64 -11.37
#